data_AF-A0A3D5SLA7-F1
#
_entry.id   AF-A0A3D5SLA7-F1
#
_cell.length_a   1.000
_cell.length_b   1.000
_cell.length_c   1.000
_cell.angle_alpha   90.00
_cell.angle_beta   90.00
_cell.angle_gamma   90.00
#
_symmetry.space_group_name_H-M   'P 1'
#
loop_
_entity.id
_entity.type
_entity.pdbx_description
1 polymer ?
#
loop_
_entity_poly.entity_id
_entity_poly.type
_entity_poly.pdbx_seq_one_letter_code
_entity_poly.pdbx_strand_id
1 'polypeptide(L)'
;MFGCGKVKSAGELYGTYVADYKVAREKVILNPDGTFTQEVTIKATSKVDVAKGRWSYDSKSGYVTFDGGFMVVLDGFHQFDPDYRKPKPGVVSEPAGKVLGHLSFGVAEGIIYKKL
;
A
#
# COMPACT_ATOMS: atom_id res chain seq x y z
N MET A 1 0.72 4.12 -27.70
CA MET A 1 1.50 4.63 -26.54
C MET A 1 0.59 4.63 -25.32
N PHE A 2 0.75 3.64 -24.44
CA PHE A 2 0.02 3.64 -23.17
C PHE A 2 0.80 4.53 -22.20
N GLY A 3 0.24 5.71 -21.88
CA GLY A 3 0.93 6.72 -21.09
C GLY A 3 1.18 6.23 -19.66
N CYS A 4 2.45 6.05 -19.31
CA CYS A 4 2.86 5.97 -17.91
C CYS A 4 2.96 7.40 -17.38
N GLY A 5 2.01 7.80 -16.54
CA GLY A 5 1.93 9.15 -15.98
C GLY A 5 2.56 9.21 -14.58
N LYS A 6 3.35 10.26 -14.31
CA LYS A 6 3.80 10.55 -12.94
C LYS A 6 2.64 11.14 -12.12
N VAL A 7 2.59 10.77 -10.85
CA VAL A 7 1.73 11.39 -9.85
C VAL A 7 2.33 12.75 -9.47
N LYS A 8 1.59 13.85 -9.58
CA LYS A 8 2.15 15.20 -9.38
C LYS A 8 1.98 15.71 -7.97
N SER A 9 0.99 15.19 -7.24
CA SER A 9 0.67 15.63 -5.87
C SER A 9 0.05 14.52 -5.03
N ALA A 10 0.14 14.67 -3.70
CA ALA A 10 -0.51 13.78 -2.74
C ALA A 10 -2.04 13.71 -2.96
N GLY A 11 -2.66 14.80 -3.40
CA GLY A 11 -4.11 14.87 -3.63
C GLY A 11 -4.63 13.88 -4.66
N GLU A 12 -3.80 13.48 -5.62
CA GLU A 12 -4.16 12.47 -6.60
C GLU A 12 -4.22 11.07 -5.97
N LEU A 13 -3.47 10.86 -4.89
CA LEU A 13 -3.36 9.58 -4.20
C LEU A 13 -4.48 9.34 -3.19
N TYR A 14 -5.29 10.33 -2.84
CA TYR A 14 -6.37 10.14 -1.87
C TYR A 14 -7.39 9.12 -2.38
N GLY A 15 -7.82 8.21 -1.51
CA GLY A 15 -8.84 7.22 -1.82
C GLY A 15 -8.49 5.81 -1.37
N THR A 16 -9.28 4.86 -1.86
CA THR A 16 -9.19 3.46 -1.48
C THR A 16 -8.40 2.67 -2.50
N TYR A 17 -7.49 1.84 -2.02
CA TYR A 17 -6.68 0.94 -2.80
C TYR A 17 -6.86 -0.49 -2.32
N VAL A 18 -6.73 -1.44 -3.24
CA VAL A 18 -6.82 -2.86 -2.96
C VAL A 18 -5.60 -3.59 -3.53
N ALA A 19 -5.05 -4.49 -2.73
CA ALA A 19 -4.13 -5.52 -3.18
C ALA A 19 -4.77 -6.88 -2.88
N ASP A 20 -4.75 -7.80 -3.84
CA ASP A 20 -5.34 -9.12 -3.68
C ASP A 20 -4.36 -10.16 -4.21
N TYR A 21 -3.85 -11.00 -3.32
CA TYR A 21 -2.80 -11.98 -3.63
C TYR A 21 -3.06 -13.29 -2.87
N LYS A 22 -2.19 -14.30 -3.05
CA LYS A 22 -2.50 -15.69 -2.67
C LYS A 22 -2.94 -15.87 -1.22
N VAL A 23 -2.26 -15.20 -0.27
CA VAL A 23 -2.46 -15.42 1.16
C VAL A 23 -3.41 -14.42 1.82
N ALA A 24 -3.56 -13.22 1.25
CA ALA A 24 -4.38 -12.17 1.83
C ALA A 24 -5.00 -11.24 0.78
N ARG A 25 -6.02 -10.51 1.22
CA ARG A 25 -6.58 -9.36 0.52
C ARG A 25 -6.45 -8.16 1.44
N GLU A 26 -5.99 -7.04 0.89
CA GLU A 26 -5.75 -5.82 1.64
C GLU A 26 -6.52 -4.65 1.05
N LYS A 27 -6.97 -3.77 1.93
CA LYS A 27 -7.59 -2.49 1.58
C LYS A 27 -6.86 -1.38 2.32
N VAL A 28 -6.32 -0.41 1.59
CA VAL A 28 -5.67 0.78 2.16
C VAL A 28 -6.46 2.02 1.76
N ILE A 29 -6.78 2.87 2.73
CA ILE A 29 -7.43 4.16 2.52
C ILE A 29 -6.42 5.24 2.86
N LEU A 30 -6.09 6.09 1.89
CA LEU A 30 -5.24 7.27 2.09
C LEU A 30 -6.12 8.51 2.24
N ASN A 31 -6.18 9.08 3.44
CA ASN A 31 -7.02 10.23 3.75
C ASN A 31 -6.30 11.57 3.47
N PRO A 32 -7.05 12.64 3.13
CA PRO A 32 -6.47 13.97 2.88
C PRO A 32 -5.73 14.61 4.06
N ASP A 33 -6.04 14.18 5.29
CA ASP A 33 -5.40 14.66 6.53
C ASP A 33 -4.03 14.02 6.82
N GLY A 34 -3.53 13.20 5.88
CA GLY A 34 -2.26 12.47 6.05
C GLY A 34 -2.40 11.22 6.92
N THR A 35 -3.60 10.78 7.26
CA THR A 35 -3.84 9.49 7.94
C THR A 35 -4.14 8.38 6.95
N PHE A 36 -3.85 7.15 7.33
CA PHE A 36 -4.29 5.97 6.58
C PHE A 36 -5.03 4.99 7.46
N THR A 37 -5.86 4.15 6.82
CA THR A 37 -6.41 2.93 7.41
C THR A 37 -6.10 1.76 6.50
N GLN A 38 -5.57 0.68 7.05
CA GLN A 38 -5.31 -0.57 6.35
C GLN A 38 -6.18 -1.66 6.97
N GLU A 39 -6.85 -2.44 6.14
CA GLU A 39 -7.51 -3.69 6.52
C GLU A 39 -6.81 -4.84 5.80
N VAL A 40 -6.42 -5.86 6.55
CA VAL A 40 -5.80 -7.08 6.05
C VAL A 40 -6.72 -8.24 6.33
N THR A 41 -7.20 -8.90 5.28
CA THR A 41 -8.00 -10.13 5.36
C THR A 41 -7.13 -11.33 5.01
N ILE A 42 -6.80 -12.16 5.99
CA ILE A 42 -6.06 -13.41 5.79
C ILE A 42 -7.00 -14.47 5.23
N LYS A 43 -6.77 -14.91 3.99
CA LYS A 43 -7.71 -15.78 3.25
C LYS A 43 -7.89 -17.15 3.89
N ALA A 44 -6.81 -17.70 4.46
CA ALA A 44 -6.85 -19.03 5.08
C ALA A 44 -7.76 -19.11 6.31
N THR A 45 -7.96 -17.99 7.01
CA THR A 45 -8.70 -17.95 8.29
C THR A 45 -9.89 -17.00 8.27
N SER A 46 -10.06 -16.24 7.19
CA SER A 46 -10.97 -15.09 7.10
C SER A 46 -10.75 -14.04 8.20
N LYS A 47 -9.60 -14.08 8.89
CA LYS A 47 -9.27 -13.13 9.94
C LYS A 47 -9.04 -11.75 9.32
N VAL A 48 -9.63 -10.74 9.94
CA VAL A 48 -9.44 -9.34 9.56
C VAL A 48 -8.66 -8.62 10.65
N ASP A 49 -7.57 -7.97 10.27
CA ASP A 49 -6.82 -7.06 11.14
C ASP A 49 -6.83 -5.65 10.56
N VAL A 50 -6.83 -4.67 11.45
CA VAL A 50 -6.92 -3.26 11.08
C VAL A 50 -5.75 -2.49 11.66
N ALA A 51 -5.11 -1.69 10.81
CA ALA A 51 -4.03 -0.79 11.16
C ALA A 51 -4.40 0.65 10.79
N LYS A 52 -3.87 1.58 11.57
CA LYS A 52 -4.00 3.03 11.33
C LYS A 52 -2.66 3.69 11.60
N GLY A 53 -2.38 4.77 10.87
CA GLY A 53 -1.16 5.53 11.05
C GLY A 53 -1.16 6.77 10.16
N ARG A 54 0.04 7.30 9.91
CA ARG A 54 0.24 8.43 9.01
C ARG A 54 0.92 7.99 7.72
N TRP A 55 0.65 8.71 6.66
CA TRP A 55 1.32 8.54 5.39
C TRP A 55 1.77 9.89 4.84
N SER A 56 2.78 9.84 3.98
CA SER A 56 3.30 10.99 3.25
C SER A 56 3.63 10.60 1.82
N TYR A 57 3.71 11.61 0.94
CA TYR A 57 4.11 11.43 -0.45
C TYR A 57 5.21 12.42 -0.80
N ASP A 58 6.33 11.92 -1.28
CA ASP A 58 7.39 12.74 -1.85
C ASP A 58 7.21 12.84 -3.36
N SER A 59 6.84 14.01 -3.86
CA SER A 59 6.63 14.24 -5.30
C SER A 59 7.92 14.23 -6.12
N LYS A 60 9.10 14.35 -5.48
CA LYS A 60 10.39 14.27 -6.18
C LYS A 60 10.74 12.83 -6.51
N SER A 61 10.64 11.95 -5.51
CA SER A 61 10.98 10.53 -5.66
C SER A 61 9.79 9.67 -6.10
N GLY A 62 8.56 10.13 -5.90
CA GLY A 62 7.32 9.43 -6.22
C GLY A 62 6.90 8.40 -5.17
N TYR A 63 7.56 8.33 -4.01
CA TYR A 63 7.28 7.31 -3.01
C TYR A 63 6.18 7.73 -2.02
N VAL A 64 5.33 6.75 -1.68
CA VAL A 64 4.36 6.84 -0.58
C VAL A 64 4.99 6.19 0.65
N THR A 65 5.19 6.95 1.72
CA THR A 65 5.77 6.44 2.96
C THR A 65 4.69 6.29 4.02
N PHE A 66 4.77 5.22 4.81
CA PHE A 66 3.91 4.99 5.98
C PHE A 66 4.73 5.13 7.26
N ASP A 67 4.39 6.13 8.08
CA ASP A 67 5.12 6.50 9.29
C ASP A 67 4.67 5.64 10.49
N GLY A 68 4.78 4.33 10.33
CA GLY A 68 4.42 3.33 11.34
C GLY A 68 2.97 2.85 11.26
N GLY A 69 2.69 1.77 12.00
CA GLY A 69 1.38 1.13 12.07
C GLY A 69 1.03 0.26 10.86
N PHE A 70 1.71 0.43 9.71
CA PHE A 70 1.45 -0.35 8.50
C PHE A 70 1.91 -1.81 8.68
N MET A 71 1.04 -2.75 8.33
CA MET A 71 1.29 -4.18 8.40
C MET A 71 1.83 -4.70 7.07
N VAL A 72 2.85 -5.55 7.14
CA VAL A 72 3.50 -6.14 5.94
C VAL A 72 3.31 -7.65 6.00
N VAL A 73 2.33 -8.13 5.24
CA VAL A 73 1.87 -9.53 5.31
C VAL A 73 2.88 -10.52 4.71
N LEU A 74 3.66 -10.06 3.73
CA LEU A 74 4.69 -10.87 3.10
C LEU A 74 6.07 -10.49 3.63
N ASP A 75 6.96 -11.47 3.74
CA ASP A 75 8.39 -11.24 3.94
C ASP A 75 9.09 -10.86 2.62
N GLY A 76 10.39 -10.61 2.68
CA GLY A 76 11.22 -10.28 1.51
C GLY A 76 11.39 -11.42 0.49
N PHE A 77 10.73 -12.57 0.68
CA PHE A 77 10.74 -13.73 -0.20
C PHE A 77 9.32 -14.11 -0.66
N HIS A 78 8.35 -13.20 -0.54
CA HIS A 78 6.93 -13.42 -0.86
C HIS A 78 6.23 -14.51 -0.03
N GLN A 79 6.79 -14.88 1.13
CA GLN A 79 6.17 -15.83 2.05
C GLN A 79 5.36 -15.08 3.11
N PHE A 80 4.36 -15.75 3.69
CA PHE A 80 3.57 -15.15 4.76
C PHE A 80 4.46 -14.91 6.00
N ASP A 81 4.48 -13.67 6.48
CA ASP A 81 5.20 -13.31 7.69
C ASP A 81 4.32 -13.53 8.93
N PRO A 82 4.65 -14.46 9.85
CA PRO A 82 3.88 -14.67 11.08
C PRO A 82 3.87 -13.44 12.00
N ASP A 83 4.84 -12.54 11.85
CA ASP A 83 5.02 -11.32 12.62
C ASP A 83 4.54 -10.05 11.88
N TYR A 84 3.75 -10.20 10.80
CA TYR A 84 3.30 -9.09 9.93
C TYR A 84 2.67 -7.87 10.63
N ARG A 85 2.19 -8.04 11.87
CA ARG A 85 1.59 -6.98 12.69
C ARG A 85 2.60 -6.08 13.37
N LYS A 86 3.87 -6.51 13.46
CA LYS A 86 4.93 -5.71 14.05
C LYS A 86 5.32 -4.64 13.02
N PRO A 87 5.29 -3.34 13.38
CA PRO A 87 5.68 -2.28 12.46
C PRO A 87 7.12 -2.48 11.99
N LYS A 88 7.33 -2.49 10.67
CA LYS A 88 8.66 -2.46 10.06
C LYS A 88 8.84 -1.08 9.43
N PRO A 89 9.92 -0.33 9.74
CA PRO A 89 10.19 0.95 9.07
C PRO A 89 10.64 0.71 7.61
N GLY A 90 10.30 1.65 6.71
CA GLY A 90 10.90 1.74 5.37
C GLY A 90 10.32 0.83 4.28
N VAL A 91 9.08 0.39 4.41
CA VAL A 91 8.46 -0.65 3.55
C VAL A 91 7.82 -0.06 2.30
N VAL A 92 8.60 0.64 1.47
CA VAL A 92 8.13 1.13 0.18
C VAL A 92 9.03 0.60 -0.91
N SER A 93 8.49 -0.25 -1.78
CA SER A 93 9.25 -0.94 -2.82
C SER A 93 9.17 -0.23 -4.17
N GLU A 94 8.06 0.45 -4.46
CA GLU A 94 7.84 1.07 -5.77
C GLU A 94 7.19 2.47 -5.68
N PRO A 95 7.59 3.41 -6.54
CA PRO A 95 6.96 4.72 -6.60
C PRO A 95 5.52 4.62 -7.09
N ALA A 96 4.68 5.56 -6.66
CA ALA A 96 3.32 5.68 -7.15
C ALA A 96 3.31 6.07 -8.63
N GLY A 97 2.50 5.38 -9.42
CA GLY A 97 2.42 5.56 -10.87
C GLY A 97 0.99 5.56 -11.39
N LYS A 98 0.82 6.06 -12.61
CA LYS A 98 -0.42 5.95 -13.39
C LYS A 98 -0.17 5.11 -14.62
N VAL A 99 -0.90 4.01 -14.75
CA VAL A 99 -0.95 3.24 -16.00
C VAL A 99 -2.39 3.30 -16.50
N LEU A 100 -2.60 3.85 -17.70
CA LEU A 100 -3.94 3.97 -18.28
C LEU A 100 -4.96 4.72 -17.39
N GLY A 101 -4.49 5.68 -16.59
CA GLY A 101 -5.33 6.43 -15.64
C GLY A 101 -5.55 5.73 -14.30
N HIS A 102 -5.18 4.45 -14.16
CA HIS A 102 -5.24 3.71 -12.90
C HIS A 102 -4.01 4.01 -12.05
N LEU A 103 -4.25 4.42 -10.81
CA LEU A 103 -3.22 4.71 -9.83
C LEU A 103 -2.81 3.44 -9.09
N SER A 104 -1.50 3.27 -8.91
CA SER A 104 -0.95 2.18 -8.11
C SER A 104 0.33 2.59 -7.38
N PHE A 105 0.63 1.88 -6.30
CA PHE A 105 1.93 1.96 -5.61
C PHE A 105 2.26 0.60 -4.98
N GLY A 106 3.56 0.33 -4.78
CA GLY A 106 4.06 -0.91 -4.19
C GLY A 106 4.70 -0.66 -2.82
N VAL A 107 4.36 -1.49 -1.84
CA VAL A 107 4.93 -1.39 -0.48
C VAL A 107 5.99 -2.47 -0.24
N ALA A 108 5.77 -3.68 -0.74
CA ALA A 108 6.72 -4.77 -0.69
C ALA A 108 6.77 -5.42 -2.07
N GLU A 109 7.83 -6.19 -2.32
CA GLU A 109 7.89 -7.02 -3.52
C GLU A 109 6.62 -7.91 -3.57
N GLY A 110 5.99 -7.97 -4.74
CA GLY A 110 4.75 -8.76 -4.94
C GLY A 110 3.45 -8.16 -4.38
N ILE A 111 3.48 -7.00 -3.73
CA ILE A 111 2.27 -6.31 -3.23
C ILE A 111 2.07 -4.98 -3.96
N ILE A 112 1.19 -4.99 -4.96
CA ILE A 112 0.80 -3.81 -5.72
C ILE A 112 -0.63 -3.41 -5.35
N TYR A 113 -0.77 -2.23 -4.76
CA TYR A 113 -2.06 -1.61 -4.47
C TYR A 113 -2.58 -0.91 -5.71
N LYS A 114 -3.83 -1.17 -6.08
CA LYS A 114 -4.52 -0.49 -7.18
C LYS A 114 -5.69 0.30 -6.63
N LYS A 115 -5.82 1.56 -7.06
CA LYS A 115 -6.94 2.41 -6.67
C LYS A 115 -8.24 1.85 -7.25
N LEU A 116 -9.31 1.87 -6.44
CA LEU A 116 -10.68 1.55 -6.88
C LEU A 116 -11.24 2.62 -7.81
#